data_AF-A0A1H8W034-F1
#
_entry.id   AF-A0A1H8W034-F1
#
_cell.length_a   1.000
_cell.length_b   1.000
_cell.length_c   1.000
_cell.angle_alpha   90.00
_cell.angle_beta   90.00
_cell.angle_gamma   90.00
#
_symmetry.space_group_name_H-M   'P 1'
#
loop_
_entity.id
_entity.type
_entity.pdbx_description
1 polymer ?
#
loop_
_entity_poly.entity_id
_entity_poly.type
_entity_poly.pdbx_seq_one_letter_code
_entity_poly.pdbx_strand_id
1 'polypeptide(L)'
;MEAVTTAGARAKPTGDVAEFARLPVALLAAGTAAILLATAGRYGYFGDELYFLAAGKHLAWGYADQPPVLPLIAWLMNTIAPGSLVVFRLPAILVTAAGVVLTALIARELGGNRRAQTRAAAAFAICGQFAGSGHYLATSTVDPVLWTAALWLLVRWLRTRDDNLLLWLGLVTAVALNVKFLIGAFWAVTAVASLVFGPRELLRRPKLWAGAGIAALACVPTLWWQTANGWPQLGMGDAIAKEVDEGGGRAEFVPGLLAGAGLVTGALGVLYGLSVLLGAQRLRPYRFLGWTTLGLVVVFIVVNGRFYYAAGMFGLLWAAAAVHLEHRRPALWWRWVPTWPVFVLSALYSLPYALPVWPVQWLVEHPDAPHPAYAVEEVGWPDLADSVAGAYRLLPPGERDHTALVTAGYWQAGALDRYGPERDLPEAYSPSRGFWYFGRPANDMDTVLFVGRDPSKLAKHFQSAKVVARVDNRLGVPNSSRNMPIWRLTGRLDAWSVLWPQLKDLKA
;
A
#
# COMPACT_ATOMS: atom_id res chain seq x y z
N MET A 1 30.19 6.55 66.69
CA MET A 1 29.85 7.39 65.54
C MET A 1 30.02 6.53 64.29
N GLU A 2 28.98 5.76 63.95
CA GLU A 2 28.98 4.84 62.80
C GLU A 2 28.63 5.62 61.53
N ALA A 3 29.56 5.66 60.59
CA ALA A 3 29.33 6.22 59.26
C ALA A 3 28.79 5.12 58.34
N VAL A 4 27.48 5.10 58.15
CA VAL A 4 26.82 4.29 57.12
C VAL A 4 26.94 5.03 55.78
N THR A 5 27.93 4.64 54.97
CA THR A 5 27.98 4.99 53.55
C THR A 5 26.94 4.17 52.78
N THR A 6 25.80 4.78 52.48
CA THR A 6 24.80 4.26 51.55
C THR A 6 25.33 4.37 50.12
N ALA A 7 25.89 3.27 49.62
CA ALA A 7 26.14 3.09 48.19
C ALA A 7 24.81 3.23 47.44
N GLY A 8 24.76 4.19 46.51
CA GLY A 8 23.63 4.41 45.63
C GLY A 8 23.32 3.16 44.80
N ALA A 9 22.30 2.42 45.22
CA ALA A 9 21.75 1.32 44.46
C ALA A 9 21.27 1.84 43.10
N ARG A 10 21.99 1.48 42.03
CA ARG A 10 21.47 1.53 40.66
C ARG A 10 20.18 0.71 40.65
N ALA A 11 19.04 1.37 40.57
CA ALA A 11 17.76 0.72 40.37
C ALA A 11 17.82 -0.12 39.09
N LYS A 12 17.82 -1.45 39.23
CA LYS A 12 17.52 -2.35 38.12
C LYS A 12 16.12 -1.99 37.61
N PRO A 13 15.90 -1.73 36.31
CA PRO A 13 14.54 -1.61 35.80
C PRO A 13 13.87 -2.97 35.99
N THR A 14 12.90 -3.03 36.89
CA THR A 14 11.98 -4.16 37.09
C THR A 14 11.16 -4.32 35.81
N GLY A 15 11.66 -5.14 34.89
CA GLY A 15 11.25 -5.17 33.48
C GLY A 15 10.23 -6.24 33.12
N ASP A 16 9.32 -6.60 34.02
CA ASP A 16 8.24 -7.53 33.68
C ASP A 16 7.16 -6.81 32.90
N VAL A 17 7.05 -7.18 31.63
CA VAL A 17 5.97 -6.73 30.76
C VAL A 17 4.74 -7.55 31.07
N ALA A 18 3.58 -6.91 31.10
CA ALA A 18 2.31 -7.63 31.29
C ALA A 18 2.20 -8.81 30.32
N GLU A 19 1.52 -9.87 30.75
CA GLU A 19 1.26 -11.02 29.89
C GLU A 19 0.54 -10.57 28.61
N PHE A 20 0.93 -11.16 27.49
CA PHE A 20 0.29 -10.85 26.22
C PHE A 20 -1.19 -11.22 26.25
N ALA A 21 -2.05 -10.34 25.75
CA ALA A 21 -3.49 -10.54 25.66
C ALA A 21 -3.85 -11.53 24.54
N ARG A 22 -3.35 -12.77 24.64
CA ARG A 22 -3.40 -13.80 23.58
C ARG A 22 -4.79 -13.96 23.00
N LEU A 23 -5.79 -14.24 23.84
CA LEU A 23 -7.15 -14.51 23.39
C LEU A 23 -7.80 -13.31 22.68
N PRO A 24 -7.95 -12.11 23.29
CA PRO A 24 -8.62 -11.00 22.61
C PRO A 24 -7.85 -10.52 21.37
N VAL A 25 -6.52 -10.55 21.38
CA VAL A 25 -5.74 -10.15 20.19
C VAL A 25 -5.87 -11.20 19.08
N ALA A 26 -5.86 -12.49 19.41
CA ALA A 26 -6.08 -13.55 18.43
C ALA A 26 -7.49 -13.48 17.83
N LEU A 27 -8.52 -13.18 18.64
CA LEU A 27 -9.89 -13.00 18.16
C LEU A 27 -10.00 -11.78 17.23
N LEU A 28 -9.35 -10.67 17.54
CA LEU A 28 -9.33 -9.49 16.65
C LEU A 28 -8.59 -9.78 15.35
N ALA A 29 -7.40 -10.40 15.40
CA ALA A 29 -6.64 -10.74 14.20
C ALA A 29 -7.38 -11.76 13.33
N ALA A 30 -7.97 -12.80 13.94
CA ALA A 30 -8.80 -13.78 13.24
C ALA A 30 -10.08 -13.16 12.68
N GLY A 31 -10.73 -12.25 13.41
CA GLY A 31 -11.89 -11.51 12.94
C GLY A 31 -11.58 -10.63 11.73
N THR A 32 -10.47 -9.89 11.77
CA THR A 32 -9.97 -9.12 10.62
C THR A 32 -9.69 -10.04 9.43
N ALA A 33 -8.96 -11.15 9.64
CA ALA A 33 -8.68 -12.10 8.57
C ALA A 33 -9.96 -12.72 7.99
N ALA A 34 -10.93 -13.09 8.82
CA ALA A 34 -12.19 -13.69 8.40
C ALA A 34 -13.05 -12.72 7.59
N ILE A 35 -13.14 -11.45 8.00
CA ILE A 35 -13.88 -10.42 7.26
C ILE A 35 -13.22 -10.14 5.91
N LEU A 36 -11.89 -10.02 5.88
CA LEU A 36 -11.15 -9.82 4.64
C LEU A 36 -11.28 -11.03 3.72
N LEU A 37 -11.24 -12.25 4.26
CA LEU A 37 -11.44 -13.49 3.48
C LEU A 37 -12.86 -13.58 2.92
N ALA A 38 -13.88 -13.23 3.72
CA ALA A 38 -15.28 -13.22 3.31
C ALA A 38 -15.55 -12.18 2.20
N THR A 39 -14.75 -11.12 2.14
CA THR A 39 -14.85 -10.09 1.11
C THR A 39 -13.90 -10.33 -0.06
N ALA A 40 -12.81 -11.09 0.10
CA ALA A 40 -11.70 -11.24 -0.86
C ALA A 40 -12.11 -11.57 -2.29
N GLY A 41 -13.17 -12.36 -2.47
CA GLY A 41 -13.67 -12.76 -3.79
C GLY A 41 -14.77 -11.86 -4.36
N ARG A 42 -15.13 -10.77 -3.68
CA ARG A 42 -16.13 -9.82 -4.17
C ARG A 42 -15.51 -8.86 -5.18
N TYR A 43 -16.34 -8.45 -6.14
CA TYR A 43 -15.95 -7.68 -7.33
C TYR A 43 -14.87 -8.41 -8.14
N GLY A 44 -13.96 -7.69 -8.79
CA GLY A 44 -12.84 -8.25 -9.54
C GLY A 44 -11.50 -7.83 -8.95
N TYR A 45 -10.45 -8.03 -9.74
CA TYR A 45 -9.11 -7.57 -9.38
C TYR A 45 -9.08 -6.04 -9.27
N PHE A 46 -8.32 -5.53 -8.29
CA PHE A 46 -7.90 -4.14 -8.31
C PHE A 46 -6.91 -3.93 -9.46
N GLY A 47 -6.89 -2.73 -10.05
CA GLY A 47 -6.07 -2.45 -11.23
C GLY A 47 -4.57 -2.73 -11.02
N ASP A 48 -4.03 -2.42 -9.83
CA ASP A 48 -2.64 -2.75 -9.51
C ASP A 48 -2.41 -4.26 -9.36
N GLU A 49 -3.41 -5.04 -8.94
CA GLU A 49 -3.30 -6.50 -8.86
C GLU A 49 -3.17 -7.13 -10.24
N LEU A 50 -3.93 -6.62 -11.23
CA LEU A 50 -3.79 -7.02 -12.63
C LEU A 50 -2.40 -6.69 -13.17
N TYR A 51 -1.88 -5.52 -12.81
CA TYR A 51 -0.52 -5.14 -13.17
C TYR A 51 0.53 -6.03 -12.49
N PHE A 52 0.41 -6.34 -11.20
CA PHE A 52 1.33 -7.26 -10.53
C PHE A 52 1.28 -8.66 -11.12
N LEU A 53 0.12 -9.10 -11.59
CA LEU A 53 -0.02 -10.38 -12.27
C LEU A 53 0.74 -10.38 -13.61
N ALA A 54 0.58 -9.32 -14.42
CA ALA A 54 1.33 -9.16 -15.66
C ALA A 54 2.84 -9.05 -15.37
N ALA A 55 3.24 -8.19 -14.43
CA ALA A 55 4.62 -8.05 -13.97
C ALA A 55 5.22 -9.37 -13.45
N GLY A 56 4.40 -10.23 -12.85
CA GLY A 56 4.78 -11.57 -12.39
C GLY A 56 5.12 -12.54 -13.53
N LYS A 57 4.66 -12.30 -14.76
CA LYS A 57 5.12 -13.02 -15.97
C LYS A 57 6.46 -12.50 -16.47
N HIS A 58 6.83 -11.27 -16.09
CA HIS A 58 8.09 -10.60 -16.43
C HIS A 58 8.92 -10.36 -15.16
N LEU A 59 9.20 -11.42 -14.40
CA LEU A 59 9.97 -11.30 -13.15
C LEU A 59 11.32 -10.63 -13.40
N ALA A 60 11.53 -9.50 -12.72
CA ALA A 60 12.75 -8.74 -12.77
C ALA A 60 13.17 -8.31 -11.35
N TRP A 61 14.43 -7.92 -11.20
CA TRP A 61 14.96 -7.45 -9.92
C TRP A 61 14.45 -6.06 -9.51
N GLY A 62 13.73 -5.35 -10.38
CA GLY A 62 13.05 -4.09 -10.08
C GLY A 62 12.02 -3.73 -11.15
N TYR A 63 11.15 -2.77 -10.85
CA TYR A 63 10.17 -2.21 -11.79
C TYR A 63 10.20 -0.68 -11.72
N ALA A 64 9.53 -0.01 -12.65
CA ALA A 64 9.57 1.44 -12.78
C ALA A 64 8.96 2.19 -11.59
N ASP A 65 7.95 1.57 -10.98
CA ASP A 65 7.02 2.14 -10.02
C ASP A 65 7.03 1.43 -8.66
N GLN A 66 7.49 0.18 -8.62
CA GLN A 66 7.72 -0.57 -7.38
C GLN A 66 8.95 -1.49 -7.44
N PRO A 67 9.48 -1.92 -6.27
CA PRO A 67 10.43 -3.02 -6.18
C PRO A 67 9.75 -4.41 -6.33
N PRO A 68 10.51 -5.53 -6.33
CA PRO A 68 10.06 -6.78 -6.95
C PRO A 68 9.13 -7.68 -6.12
N VAL A 69 8.89 -7.40 -4.82
CA VAL A 69 8.17 -8.34 -3.95
C VAL A 69 6.72 -8.54 -4.35
N LEU A 70 6.00 -7.49 -4.77
CA LEU A 70 4.58 -7.62 -5.12
C LEU A 70 4.36 -8.47 -6.39
N PRO A 71 5.06 -8.21 -7.51
CA PRO A 71 5.03 -9.10 -8.67
C PRO A 71 5.43 -10.55 -8.36
N LEU A 72 6.43 -10.76 -7.50
CA LEU A 72 6.83 -12.10 -7.07
C LEU A 72 5.71 -12.82 -6.29
N ILE A 73 5.06 -12.12 -5.36
CA ILE A 73 3.92 -12.67 -4.61
C ILE A 73 2.75 -12.97 -5.56
N ALA A 74 2.44 -12.04 -6.47
CA ALA A 74 1.37 -12.21 -7.46
C ALA A 74 1.59 -13.42 -8.35
N TRP A 75 2.81 -13.60 -8.88
CA TRP A 75 3.22 -14.77 -9.63
C TRP A 75 3.03 -16.06 -8.82
N LEU A 76 3.59 -16.11 -7.61
CA LEU A 76 3.52 -17.30 -6.76
C LEU A 76 2.08 -17.69 -6.44
N MET A 77 1.22 -16.73 -6.06
CA MET A 77 -0.17 -17.03 -5.74
C MET A 77 -0.96 -17.49 -6.97
N ASN A 78 -0.68 -16.90 -8.14
CA ASN A 78 -1.28 -17.35 -9.39
C ASN A 78 -0.75 -18.73 -9.82
N THR A 79 0.47 -19.13 -9.46
CA THR A 79 0.96 -20.51 -9.66
C THR A 79 0.27 -21.50 -8.71
N ILE A 80 0.01 -21.11 -7.46
CA ILE A 80 -0.65 -21.98 -6.47
C ILE A 80 -2.11 -22.26 -6.85
N ALA A 81 -2.86 -21.22 -7.22
CA ALA A 81 -4.26 -21.35 -7.61
C ALA A 81 -4.59 -20.36 -8.74
N PRO A 82 -4.31 -20.73 -10.00
CA PRO A 82 -4.54 -19.86 -11.15
C PRO A 82 -5.96 -19.28 -11.18
N GLY A 83 -6.05 -17.96 -11.30
CA GLY A 83 -7.33 -17.25 -11.36
C GLY A 83 -8.13 -17.14 -10.06
N SER A 84 -7.70 -17.76 -8.96
CA SER A 84 -8.36 -17.65 -7.66
C SER A 84 -8.02 -16.34 -6.96
N LEU A 85 -8.91 -15.34 -7.06
CA LEU A 85 -8.73 -14.03 -6.44
C LEU A 85 -8.60 -14.12 -4.90
N VAL A 86 -9.29 -15.08 -4.28
CA VAL A 86 -9.19 -15.31 -2.83
C VAL A 86 -7.78 -15.74 -2.44
N VAL A 87 -7.20 -16.73 -3.15
CA VAL A 87 -5.83 -17.18 -2.90
C VAL A 87 -4.82 -16.07 -3.22
N PHE A 88 -5.05 -15.33 -4.30
CA PHE A 88 -4.25 -14.17 -4.68
C PHE A 88 -4.11 -13.13 -3.56
N ARG A 89 -5.19 -12.89 -2.82
CA ARG A 89 -5.25 -11.90 -1.73
C ARG A 89 -4.83 -12.43 -0.37
N LEU A 90 -4.63 -13.74 -0.18
CA LEU A 90 -4.22 -14.32 1.11
C LEU A 90 -2.99 -13.64 1.74
N PRO A 91 -1.90 -13.32 1.00
CA PRO A 91 -0.76 -12.62 1.58
C PRO A 91 -1.13 -11.26 2.18
N ALA A 92 -1.96 -10.47 1.49
CA ALA A 92 -2.45 -9.18 1.98
C ALA A 92 -3.29 -9.34 3.26
N ILE A 93 -4.16 -10.35 3.30
CA ILE A 93 -5.00 -10.68 4.45
C ILE A 93 -4.14 -11.05 5.67
N LEU A 94 -3.18 -11.95 5.48
CA LEU A 94 -2.29 -12.43 6.54
C LEU A 94 -1.41 -11.31 7.09
N VAL A 95 -0.86 -10.46 6.21
CA VAL A 95 -0.05 -9.30 6.61
C VAL A 95 -0.90 -8.31 7.40
N THR A 96 -2.12 -8.02 6.96
CA THR A 96 -3.05 -7.13 7.69
C THR A 96 -3.38 -7.69 9.08
N ALA A 97 -3.67 -8.98 9.19
CA ALA A 97 -3.91 -9.65 10.47
C ALA A 97 -2.68 -9.61 11.39
N ALA A 98 -1.47 -9.77 10.83
CA ALA A 98 -0.22 -9.62 11.59
C ALA A 98 -0.04 -8.20 12.14
N GLY A 99 -0.49 -7.17 11.42
CA GLY A 99 -0.49 -5.78 11.89
C GLY A 99 -1.30 -5.55 13.18
N VAL A 100 -2.42 -6.26 13.35
CA VAL A 100 -3.20 -6.26 14.60
C VAL A 100 -2.35 -6.77 15.77
N VAL A 101 -1.67 -7.90 15.57
CA VAL A 101 -0.81 -8.54 16.59
C VAL A 101 0.38 -7.64 16.93
N LEU A 102 1.06 -7.10 15.91
CA LEU A 102 2.21 -6.21 16.07
C LEU A 102 1.83 -4.94 16.85
N THR A 103 0.67 -4.36 16.57
CA THR A 103 0.17 -3.17 17.29
C THR A 103 -0.06 -3.46 18.77
N ALA A 104 -0.67 -4.62 19.11
CA ALA A 104 -0.80 -5.05 20.51
C ALA A 104 0.57 -5.32 21.16
N LEU A 105 1.52 -5.88 20.42
CA LEU A 105 2.88 -6.10 20.92
C LEU A 105 3.59 -4.77 21.20
N ILE A 106 3.43 -3.74 20.38
CA ILE A 106 3.96 -2.39 20.68
C ILE A 106 3.36 -1.88 22.00
N ALA A 107 2.05 -1.98 22.17
CA ALA A 107 1.38 -1.55 23.41
C ALA A 107 1.90 -2.32 24.64
N ARG A 108 2.17 -3.62 24.48
CA ARG A 108 2.81 -4.44 25.50
C ARG A 108 4.20 -3.92 25.83
N GLU A 109 5.08 -3.73 24.84
CA GLU A 109 6.46 -3.25 25.05
C GLU A 109 6.52 -1.84 25.67
N LEU A 110 5.51 -1.00 25.43
CA LEU A 110 5.33 0.32 26.07
C LEU A 110 4.82 0.23 27.52
N GLY A 111 4.55 -0.97 28.04
CA GLY A 111 4.12 -1.23 29.42
C GLY A 111 2.61 -1.27 29.63
N GLY A 112 1.83 -1.51 28.57
CA GLY A 112 0.38 -1.66 28.64
C GLY A 112 -0.08 -3.03 29.12
N ASN A 113 -1.12 -3.06 29.94
CA ASN A 113 -1.79 -4.30 30.35
C ASN A 113 -2.61 -4.92 29.20
N ARG A 114 -3.30 -6.02 29.49
CA ARG A 114 -4.13 -6.72 28.49
C ARG A 114 -5.20 -5.83 27.85
N ARG A 115 -5.79 -4.87 28.59
CA ARG A 115 -6.80 -3.93 28.06
C ARG A 115 -6.18 -2.93 27.10
N ALA A 116 -5.01 -2.38 27.41
CA ALA A 116 -4.30 -1.46 26.51
C ALA A 116 -3.89 -2.15 25.21
N GLN A 117 -3.34 -3.36 25.30
CA GLN A 117 -3.00 -4.20 24.14
C GLN A 117 -4.23 -4.46 23.26
N THR A 118 -5.36 -4.84 23.88
CA THR A 118 -6.60 -5.15 23.18
C THR A 118 -7.20 -3.92 22.48
N ARG A 119 -7.16 -2.73 23.10
CA ARG A 119 -7.62 -1.47 22.48
C ARG A 119 -6.75 -1.04 21.31
N ALA A 120 -5.42 -1.18 21.44
CA ALA A 120 -4.50 -0.85 20.35
C ALA A 120 -4.72 -1.79 19.15
N ALA A 121 -4.84 -3.10 19.38
CA ALA A 121 -5.22 -4.07 18.35
C ALA A 121 -6.58 -3.74 17.71
N ALA A 122 -7.58 -3.39 18.51
CA ALA A 122 -8.90 -3.04 18.00
C ALA A 122 -8.85 -1.79 17.11
N ALA A 123 -8.04 -0.78 17.46
CA ALA A 123 -7.88 0.43 16.65
C ALA A 123 -7.29 0.11 15.27
N PHE A 124 -6.32 -0.81 15.22
CA PHE A 124 -5.79 -1.31 13.95
C PHE A 124 -6.85 -2.08 13.16
N ALA A 125 -7.59 -2.99 13.80
CA ALA A 125 -8.56 -3.85 13.14
C ALA A 125 -9.72 -3.09 12.48
N ILE A 126 -10.09 -1.92 13.01
CA ILE A 126 -11.19 -1.08 12.51
C ILE A 126 -10.71 0.12 11.66
N CYS A 127 -9.40 0.26 11.47
CA CYS A 127 -8.80 1.32 10.67
C CYS A 127 -9.25 1.19 9.20
N GLY A 128 -9.90 2.23 8.67
CA GLY A 128 -10.40 2.21 7.29
C GLY A 128 -9.29 1.97 6.26
N GLN A 129 -8.12 2.59 6.43
CA GLN A 129 -6.97 2.38 5.54
C GLN A 129 -6.51 0.92 5.53
N PHE A 130 -6.40 0.27 6.69
CA PHE A 130 -5.88 -1.11 6.78
C PHE A 130 -6.94 -2.16 6.43
N ALA A 131 -8.20 -1.94 6.79
CA ALA A 131 -9.29 -2.79 6.32
C ALA A 131 -9.44 -2.71 4.80
N GLY A 132 -9.39 -1.51 4.22
CA GLY A 132 -9.58 -1.32 2.78
C GLY A 132 -8.39 -1.81 1.95
N SER A 133 -7.16 -1.42 2.32
CA SER A 133 -5.98 -1.96 1.63
C SER A 133 -5.76 -3.45 1.91
N GLY A 134 -6.17 -3.96 3.08
CA GLY A 134 -6.08 -5.38 3.42
C GLY A 134 -6.95 -6.29 2.55
N HIS A 135 -7.90 -5.72 1.81
CA HIS A 135 -8.78 -6.45 0.89
C HIS A 135 -8.10 -6.80 -0.45
N TYR A 136 -7.07 -6.06 -0.88
CA TYR A 136 -6.34 -6.33 -2.13
C TYR A 136 -4.82 -6.36 -1.92
N LEU A 137 -4.10 -7.00 -2.84
CA LEU A 137 -2.64 -7.05 -2.83
C LEU A 137 -2.06 -5.75 -3.39
N ALA A 138 -1.60 -4.86 -2.52
CA ALA A 138 -0.93 -3.61 -2.90
C ALA A 138 0.30 -3.29 -2.03
N THR A 139 1.19 -2.43 -2.56
CA THR A 139 2.31 -1.90 -1.76
C THR A 139 1.82 -1.12 -0.54
N SER A 140 0.66 -0.46 -0.64
CA SER A 140 -0.02 0.26 0.45
C SER A 140 -0.58 -0.66 1.54
N THR A 141 -0.68 -1.96 1.29
CA THR A 141 -1.12 -2.97 2.26
C THR A 141 0.07 -3.49 3.07
N VAL A 142 1.16 -3.85 2.38
CA VAL A 142 2.30 -4.53 2.99
C VAL A 142 3.24 -3.56 3.71
N ASP A 143 3.54 -2.41 3.10
CA ASP A 143 4.53 -1.46 3.60
C ASP A 143 4.20 -0.92 5.01
N PRO A 144 2.96 -0.45 5.33
CA PRO A 144 2.65 0.04 6.68
C PRO A 144 2.78 -1.01 7.78
N VAL A 145 2.54 -2.29 7.47
CA VAL A 145 2.70 -3.38 8.44
C VAL A 145 4.18 -3.68 8.68
N LEU A 146 5.02 -3.61 7.65
CA LEU A 146 6.48 -3.72 7.81
C LEU A 146 7.05 -2.57 8.64
N TRP A 147 6.51 -1.36 8.49
CA TRP A 147 6.84 -0.24 9.38
C TRP A 147 6.41 -0.52 10.82
N THR A 148 5.22 -1.08 11.01
CA THR A 148 4.73 -1.48 12.34
C THR A 148 5.62 -2.56 12.96
N ALA A 149 6.10 -3.52 12.16
CA ALA A 149 7.07 -4.53 12.61
C ALA A 149 8.42 -3.91 12.98
N ALA A 150 8.93 -2.98 12.18
CA ALA A 150 10.15 -2.24 12.46
C ALA A 150 10.03 -1.42 13.76
N LEU A 151 8.89 -0.73 13.95
CA LEU A 151 8.58 0.00 15.17
C LEU A 151 8.49 -0.91 16.39
N TRP A 152 7.86 -2.09 16.27
CA TRP A 152 7.82 -3.08 17.34
C TRP A 152 9.23 -3.53 17.75
N LEU A 153 10.08 -3.88 16.78
CA LEU A 153 11.47 -4.27 17.04
C LEU A 153 12.27 -3.13 17.68
N LEU A 154 12.09 -1.89 17.22
CA LEU A 154 12.76 -0.72 17.75
C LEU A 154 12.32 -0.39 19.18
N VAL A 155 11.01 -0.44 19.46
CA VAL A 155 10.46 -0.25 20.81
C VAL A 155 10.93 -1.37 21.74
N ARG A 156 10.94 -2.62 21.27
CA ARG A 156 11.44 -3.76 22.03
C ARG A 156 12.94 -3.65 22.31
N TRP A 157 13.74 -3.18 21.35
CA TRP A 157 15.16 -2.89 21.55
C TRP A 157 15.37 -1.82 22.62
N LEU A 158 14.61 -0.73 22.60
CA LEU A 158 14.72 0.32 23.62
C LEU A 158 14.48 -0.21 25.04
N ARG A 159 13.54 -1.15 25.21
CA ARG A 159 13.25 -1.79 26.50
C ARG A 159 14.28 -2.83 26.90
N THR A 160 14.58 -3.77 26.02
CA THR A 160 15.41 -4.95 26.34
C THR A 160 16.91 -4.71 26.21
N ARG A 161 17.29 -3.74 25.38
CA ARG A 161 18.67 -3.45 24.97
C ARG A 161 19.40 -4.67 24.37
N ASP A 162 18.65 -5.62 23.82
CA ASP A 162 19.19 -6.71 23.03
C ASP A 162 19.50 -6.24 21.60
N ASP A 163 20.77 -5.97 21.33
CA ASP A 163 21.21 -5.46 20.03
C ASP A 163 20.97 -6.45 18.87
N ASN A 164 20.67 -7.73 19.12
CA ASN A 164 20.27 -8.67 18.03
C ASN A 164 18.98 -8.22 17.34
N LEU A 165 18.09 -7.50 18.04
CA LEU A 165 16.89 -6.94 17.46
C LEU A 165 17.20 -5.91 16.36
N LEU A 166 18.36 -5.27 16.39
CA LEU A 166 18.78 -4.33 15.34
C LEU A 166 19.14 -5.05 14.03
N LEU A 167 19.59 -6.30 14.08
CA LEU A 167 19.80 -7.12 12.88
C LEU A 167 18.47 -7.55 12.27
N TRP A 168 17.52 -7.99 13.10
CA TRP A 168 16.15 -8.29 12.65
C TRP A 168 15.46 -7.06 12.07
N LEU A 169 15.73 -5.89 12.64
CA LEU A 169 15.26 -4.61 12.14
C LEU A 169 15.85 -4.28 10.76
N GLY A 170 17.13 -4.62 10.54
CA GLY A 170 17.76 -4.61 9.22
C GLY A 170 17.07 -5.54 8.22
N LEU A 171 16.73 -6.77 8.63
CA LEU A 171 16.01 -7.72 7.78
C LEU A 171 14.60 -7.24 7.40
N VAL A 172 13.83 -6.73 8.37
CA VAL A 172 12.51 -6.14 8.09
C VAL A 172 12.64 -4.94 7.14
N THR A 173 13.67 -4.11 7.33
CA THR A 173 13.95 -2.98 6.44
C THR A 173 14.34 -3.45 5.03
N ALA A 174 15.11 -4.54 4.91
CA ALA A 174 15.46 -5.14 3.63
C ALA A 174 14.22 -5.60 2.84
N VAL A 175 13.27 -6.25 3.52
CA VAL A 175 12.00 -6.66 2.91
C VAL A 175 11.16 -5.43 2.55
N ALA A 176 11.08 -4.45 3.45
CA ALA A 176 10.32 -3.22 3.21
C ALA A 176 10.85 -2.42 2.02
N LEU A 177 12.17 -2.25 1.87
CA LEU A 177 12.75 -1.59 0.70
C LEU A 177 12.49 -2.36 -0.61
N ASN A 178 12.26 -3.67 -0.54
CA ASN A 178 11.88 -4.50 -1.68
C ASN A 178 10.34 -4.58 -1.89
N VAL A 179 9.55 -3.92 -1.05
CA VAL A 179 8.11 -3.68 -1.21
C VAL A 179 7.86 -2.25 -1.66
N LYS A 180 8.52 -1.29 -1.03
CA LYS A 180 8.42 0.15 -1.29
C LYS A 180 9.61 0.89 -0.67
N PHE A 181 10.26 1.78 -1.43
CA PHE A 181 11.40 2.56 -0.94
C PHE A 181 11.06 3.56 0.18
N LEU A 182 9.77 3.73 0.50
CA LEU A 182 9.26 4.72 1.44
C LEU A 182 9.89 4.59 2.84
N ILE A 183 10.25 3.36 3.27
CA ILE A 183 10.88 3.13 4.58
C ILE A 183 12.25 3.83 4.71
N GLY A 184 12.89 4.21 3.59
CA GLY A 184 14.08 5.06 3.61
C GLY A 184 13.82 6.43 4.27
N ALA A 185 12.67 7.06 3.98
CA ALA A 185 12.26 8.30 4.64
C ALA A 185 12.01 8.09 6.13
N PHE A 186 11.37 6.96 6.51
CA PHE A 186 11.22 6.58 7.92
C PHE A 186 12.56 6.55 8.65
N TRP A 187 13.59 5.91 8.07
CA TRP A 187 14.91 5.82 8.68
C TRP A 187 15.65 7.15 8.73
N ALA A 188 15.61 7.94 7.65
CA ALA A 188 16.24 9.25 7.61
C ALA A 188 15.68 10.17 8.70
N VAL A 189 14.35 10.28 8.79
CA VAL A 189 13.68 11.09 9.81
C VAL A 189 13.93 10.52 11.21
N THR A 190 13.88 9.20 11.39
CA THR A 190 14.15 8.56 12.69
C THR A 190 15.58 8.80 13.17
N ALA A 191 16.58 8.75 12.28
CA ALA A 191 17.96 9.04 12.61
C ALA A 191 18.12 10.48 13.09
N VAL A 192 17.56 11.45 12.36
CA VAL A 192 17.57 12.87 12.76
C VAL A 192 16.84 13.07 14.08
N ALA A 193 15.63 12.53 14.24
CA ALA A 193 14.86 12.65 15.47
C ALA A 193 15.58 12.02 16.67
N SER A 194 16.25 10.88 16.48
CA SER A 194 17.06 10.21 17.50
C SER A 194 18.28 11.04 17.91
N LEU A 195 18.95 11.70 16.96
CA LEU A 195 20.09 12.60 17.23
C LEU A 195 19.68 13.82 18.05
N VAL A 196 18.57 14.45 17.68
CA VAL A 196 18.08 15.69 18.30
C VAL A 196 17.41 15.41 19.65
N PHE A 197 16.48 14.45 19.69
CA PHE A 197 15.60 14.23 20.83
C PHE A 197 15.96 13.03 21.71
N GLY A 198 16.89 12.19 21.26
CA GLY A 198 17.38 10.99 21.95
C GLY A 198 16.52 9.74 21.71
N PRO A 199 17.10 8.52 21.81
CA PRO A 199 18.45 8.24 22.31
C PRO A 199 19.50 8.20 21.20
N ARG A 200 20.49 9.11 21.26
CA ARG A 200 21.63 9.21 20.31
C ARG A 200 22.46 7.93 20.20
N GLU A 201 22.37 7.09 21.22
CA GLU A 201 23.04 5.80 21.28
C GLU A 201 22.58 4.84 20.17
N LEU A 202 21.34 4.97 19.68
CA LEU A 202 20.83 4.16 18.58
C LEU A 202 21.80 4.16 17.40
N LEU A 203 22.23 5.35 16.95
CA LEU A 203 23.15 5.51 15.82
C LEU A 203 24.61 5.14 16.15
N ARG A 204 24.92 4.89 17.42
CA ARG A 204 26.26 4.42 17.86
C ARG A 204 26.34 2.89 17.93
N ARG A 205 25.22 2.17 17.78
CA ARG A 205 25.22 0.70 17.87
C ARG A 205 25.76 0.06 16.59
N PRO A 206 26.84 -0.74 16.64
CA PRO A 206 27.39 -1.40 15.44
C PRO A 206 26.38 -2.32 14.74
N LYS A 207 25.52 -3.01 15.51
CA LYS A 207 24.51 -3.91 14.93
C LYS A 207 23.42 -3.17 14.14
N LEU A 208 23.17 -1.88 14.41
CA LEU A 208 22.30 -1.06 13.57
C LEU A 208 22.91 -0.91 12.16
N TRP A 209 24.19 -0.60 12.09
CA TRP A 209 24.91 -0.44 10.82
C TRP A 209 25.11 -1.76 10.08
N ALA A 210 25.31 -2.86 10.80
CA ALA A 210 25.28 -4.20 10.21
C ALA A 210 23.91 -4.51 9.60
N GLY A 211 22.82 -4.18 10.30
CA GLY A 211 21.45 -4.28 9.77
C GLY A 211 21.22 -3.38 8.56
N ALA A 212 21.75 -2.15 8.57
CA ALA A 212 21.70 -1.24 7.43
C ALA A 212 22.49 -1.81 6.22
N GLY A 213 23.61 -2.48 6.47
CA GLY A 213 24.37 -3.20 5.45
C GLY A 213 23.55 -4.33 4.81
N ILE A 214 22.82 -5.12 5.60
CA ILE A 214 21.90 -6.15 5.08
C ILE A 214 20.83 -5.52 4.20
N ALA A 215 20.20 -4.43 4.67
CA ALA A 215 19.16 -3.73 3.92
C ALA A 215 19.70 -3.14 2.61
N ALA A 216 20.90 -2.53 2.63
CA ALA A 216 21.54 -1.98 1.45
C ALA A 216 21.89 -3.08 0.42
N LEU A 217 22.46 -4.19 0.87
CA LEU A 217 22.78 -5.35 0.02
C LEU A 217 21.53 -5.93 -0.63
N ALA A 218 20.42 -6.03 0.11
CA ALA A 218 19.15 -6.52 -0.43
C ALA A 218 18.54 -5.60 -1.50
N CYS A 219 18.93 -4.31 -1.55
CA CYS A 219 18.49 -3.38 -2.59
C CYS A 219 19.38 -3.37 -3.82
N VAL A 220 20.59 -3.96 -3.76
CA VAL A 220 21.55 -3.92 -4.88
C VAL A 220 20.93 -4.44 -6.19
N PRO A 221 20.20 -5.57 -6.24
CA PRO A 221 19.60 -6.04 -7.48
C PRO A 221 18.62 -5.04 -8.09
N THR A 222 17.79 -4.41 -7.26
CA THR A 222 16.83 -3.39 -7.68
C THR A 222 17.52 -2.13 -8.18
N LEU A 223 18.57 -1.67 -7.49
CA LEU A 223 19.34 -0.48 -7.90
C LEU A 223 20.12 -0.73 -9.20
N TRP A 224 20.62 -1.94 -9.40
CA TRP A 224 21.22 -2.35 -10.67
C TRP A 224 20.19 -2.30 -11.80
N TRP A 225 18.99 -2.85 -11.57
CA TRP A 225 17.90 -2.80 -12.54
C TRP A 225 17.51 -1.35 -12.87
N GLN A 226 17.40 -0.47 -11.87
CA GLN A 226 17.12 0.95 -12.08
C GLN A 226 18.22 1.62 -12.93
N THR A 227 19.49 1.32 -12.66
CA THR A 227 20.63 1.86 -13.42
C THR A 227 20.57 1.42 -14.88
N ALA A 228 20.31 0.13 -15.14
CA ALA A 228 20.20 -0.42 -16.49
C ALA A 228 19.00 0.14 -17.28
N ASN A 229 18.00 0.70 -16.60
CA ASN A 229 16.75 1.17 -17.19
C ASN A 229 16.57 2.71 -17.12
N GLY A 230 17.62 3.46 -16.76
CA GLY A 230 17.61 4.92 -16.76
C GLY A 230 16.84 5.56 -15.59
N TRP A 231 16.83 4.90 -14.43
CA TRP A 231 16.24 5.39 -13.17
C TRP A 231 14.77 5.86 -13.24
N PRO A 232 13.84 5.04 -13.76
CA PRO A 232 12.42 5.41 -13.82
C PRO A 232 11.83 5.87 -12.50
N GLN A 233 12.28 5.28 -11.38
CA GLN A 233 11.74 5.58 -10.05
C GLN A 233 11.91 7.06 -9.68
N LEU A 234 12.93 7.77 -10.21
CA LEU A 234 13.15 9.19 -9.94
C LEU A 234 12.02 10.07 -10.49
N GLY A 235 11.40 9.67 -11.61
CA GLY A 235 10.25 10.38 -12.18
C GLY A 235 8.93 10.07 -11.48
N MET A 236 8.88 9.05 -10.63
CA MET A 236 7.65 8.61 -9.98
C MET A 236 7.15 9.61 -8.93
N GLY A 237 8.05 10.36 -8.29
CA GLY A 237 7.68 11.41 -7.34
C GLY A 237 6.82 12.50 -7.99
N ASP A 238 7.24 13.01 -9.15
CA ASP A 238 6.51 14.04 -9.90
C ASP A 238 5.19 13.52 -10.45
N ALA A 239 5.15 12.27 -10.90
CA ALA A 239 3.91 11.64 -11.37
C ALA A 239 2.90 11.46 -10.22
N ILE A 240 3.34 10.99 -9.04
CA ILE A 240 2.49 10.90 -7.85
C ILE A 240 2.02 12.29 -7.40
N ALA A 241 2.89 13.30 -7.40
CA ALA A 241 2.53 14.66 -7.01
C ALA A 241 1.40 15.22 -7.89
N LYS A 242 1.45 14.98 -9.21
CA LYS A 242 0.37 15.39 -10.13
C LYS A 242 -0.94 14.66 -9.83
N GLU A 243 -0.90 13.35 -9.56
CA GLU A 243 -2.07 12.57 -9.19
C GLU A 243 -2.67 13.04 -7.85
N VAL A 244 -1.83 13.46 -6.90
CA VAL A 244 -2.28 14.02 -5.63
C VAL A 244 -2.93 15.39 -5.84
N ASP A 245 -2.39 16.22 -6.73
CA ASP A 245 -3.00 17.52 -7.07
C ASP A 245 -4.39 17.39 -7.68
N GLU A 246 -4.60 16.38 -8.54
CA GLU A 246 -5.92 16.05 -9.11
C GLU A 246 -6.94 15.66 -8.02
N GLY A 247 -6.46 15.14 -6.87
CA GLY A 247 -7.25 14.73 -5.71
C GLY A 247 -7.36 15.77 -4.59
N GLY A 248 -7.01 17.04 -4.82
CA GLY A 248 -7.08 18.12 -3.82
C GLY A 248 -5.73 18.56 -3.23
N GLY A 249 -4.64 17.91 -3.65
CA GLY A 249 -3.28 18.31 -3.34
C GLY A 249 -2.89 18.18 -1.87
N ARG A 250 -1.93 19.01 -1.44
CA ARG A 250 -1.39 19.01 -0.07
C ARG A 250 -2.43 19.28 1.02
N ALA A 251 -3.50 20.02 0.71
CA ALA A 251 -4.54 20.38 1.67
C ALA A 251 -5.29 19.15 2.20
N GLU A 252 -5.45 18.12 1.35
CA GLU A 252 -6.13 16.88 1.70
C GLU A 252 -5.26 15.89 2.48
N PHE A 253 -3.95 16.17 2.65
CA PHE A 253 -3.04 15.23 3.30
C PHE A 253 -3.47 14.90 4.73
N VAL A 254 -3.68 15.92 5.58
CA VAL A 254 -4.03 15.71 7.00
C VAL A 254 -5.48 15.21 7.15
N PRO A 255 -6.50 15.78 6.47
CA PRO A 255 -7.85 15.22 6.47
C PRO A 255 -7.88 13.76 6.02
N GLY A 256 -7.24 13.43 4.90
CA GLY A 256 -7.15 12.07 4.37
C GLY A 256 -6.40 11.11 5.31
N LEU A 257 -5.32 11.56 5.95
CA LEU A 257 -4.58 10.77 6.94
C LEU A 257 -5.47 10.40 8.14
N LEU A 258 -6.20 11.39 8.69
CA LEU A 258 -7.07 11.18 9.84
C LEU A 258 -8.32 10.37 9.49
N ALA A 259 -8.90 10.59 8.31
CA ALA A 259 -10.01 9.78 7.81
C ALA A 259 -9.56 8.32 7.59
N GLY A 260 -8.39 8.12 6.98
CA GLY A 260 -7.80 6.80 6.77
C GLY A 260 -7.48 6.06 8.07
N ALA A 261 -7.07 6.77 9.13
CA ALA A 261 -6.88 6.19 10.46
C ALA A 261 -8.18 5.63 11.08
N GLY A 262 -9.34 6.02 10.56
CA GLY A 262 -10.66 5.69 11.08
C GLY A 262 -11.25 6.83 11.92
N LEU A 263 -12.56 7.03 11.83
CA LEU A 263 -13.23 8.11 12.55
C LEU A 263 -13.16 7.93 14.07
N VAL A 264 -13.20 9.07 14.78
CA VAL A 264 -13.25 9.19 16.25
C VAL A 264 -12.12 8.43 16.95
N THR A 265 -12.26 7.13 17.19
CA THR A 265 -11.26 6.31 17.89
C THR A 265 -9.92 6.28 17.15
N GLY A 266 -9.93 6.15 15.83
CA GLY A 266 -8.72 6.11 15.00
C GLY A 266 -7.99 7.45 15.00
N ALA A 267 -8.64 8.49 14.47
CA ALA A 267 -8.11 9.85 14.34
C ALA A 267 -7.72 10.47 15.69
N LEU A 268 -8.61 10.43 16.69
CA LEU A 268 -8.27 10.96 18.02
C LEU A 268 -7.19 10.12 18.70
N GLY A 269 -7.16 8.81 18.45
CA GLY A 269 -6.10 7.93 18.92
C GLY A 269 -4.73 8.29 18.32
N VAL A 270 -4.68 8.64 17.03
CA VAL A 270 -3.46 9.13 16.36
C VAL A 270 -2.99 10.45 16.97
N LEU A 271 -3.87 11.44 17.09
CA LEU A 271 -3.55 12.76 17.64
C LEU A 271 -3.14 12.67 19.11
N TYR A 272 -3.90 11.91 19.91
CA TYR A 272 -3.61 11.70 21.31
C TYR A 272 -2.31 10.92 21.50
N GLY A 273 -2.11 9.83 20.77
CA GLY A 273 -0.87 9.05 20.77
C GLY A 273 0.35 9.90 20.46
N LEU A 274 0.24 10.81 19.48
CA LEU A 274 1.31 11.74 19.13
C LEU A 274 1.61 12.69 20.30
N SER A 275 0.59 13.34 20.87
CA SER A 275 0.76 14.22 22.03
C SER A 275 1.38 13.50 23.24
N VAL A 276 0.99 12.24 23.45
CA VAL A 276 1.50 11.39 24.53
C VAL A 276 2.97 11.06 24.31
N LEU A 277 3.39 10.67 23.09
CA LEU A 277 4.80 10.41 22.80
C LEU A 277 5.67 11.67 22.97
N LEU A 278 5.14 12.83 22.58
CA LEU A 278 5.86 14.10 22.67
C LEU A 278 5.97 14.63 24.11
N GLY A 279 4.93 14.43 24.94
CA GLY A 279 4.80 15.09 26.25
C GLY A 279 4.85 14.19 27.48
N ALA A 280 4.56 12.89 27.38
CA ALA A 280 4.44 12.04 28.58
C ALA A 280 5.82 11.65 29.15
N GLN A 281 6.05 11.98 30.42
CA GLN A 281 7.32 11.68 31.11
C GLN A 281 7.67 10.18 31.10
N ARG A 282 6.68 9.29 31.24
CA ARG A 282 6.87 7.84 31.22
C ARG A 282 7.35 7.32 29.85
N LEU A 283 6.95 7.96 28.77
CA LEU A 283 7.34 7.60 27.41
C LEU A 283 8.49 8.45 26.87
N ARG A 284 9.18 9.22 27.75
CA ARG A 284 10.33 10.05 27.37
C ARG A 284 11.42 9.30 26.58
N PRO A 285 11.75 8.02 26.87
CA PRO A 285 12.70 7.27 26.05
C PRO A 285 12.26 7.05 24.59
N TYR A 286 10.96 7.14 24.31
CA TYR A 286 10.33 6.94 23.00
C TYR A 286 9.99 8.25 22.29
N ARG A 287 10.31 9.40 22.89
CA ARG A 287 9.90 10.73 22.39
C ARG A 287 10.35 11.02 20.97
N PHE A 288 11.53 10.55 20.56
CA PHE A 288 11.99 10.71 19.19
C PHE A 288 11.02 10.10 18.17
N LEU A 289 10.29 9.02 18.51
CA LEU A 289 9.32 8.43 17.59
C LEU A 289 8.11 9.35 17.36
N GLY A 290 7.73 10.16 18.34
CA GLY A 290 6.73 11.23 18.14
C GLY A 290 7.22 12.30 17.17
N TRP A 291 8.49 12.70 17.30
CA TRP A 291 9.14 13.62 16.35
C TRP A 291 9.36 12.99 14.98
N THR A 292 9.62 11.67 14.91
CA THR A 292 9.64 10.92 13.65
C THR A 292 8.31 11.03 12.93
N THR A 293 7.19 10.79 13.64
CA THR A 293 5.86 10.93 13.05
C THR A 293 5.63 12.34 12.49
N LEU A 294 5.95 13.38 13.27
CA LEU A 294 5.77 14.76 12.82
C LEU A 294 6.66 15.09 11.61
N GLY A 295 7.93 14.67 11.66
CA GLY A 295 8.86 14.86 10.55
C GLY A 295 8.42 14.15 9.27
N LEU A 296 7.86 12.94 9.37
CA LEU A 296 7.32 12.21 8.22
C LEU A 296 6.08 12.88 7.64
N VAL A 297 5.16 13.36 8.48
CA VAL A 297 3.99 14.13 8.02
C VAL A 297 4.44 15.38 7.27
N VAL A 298 5.42 16.12 7.80
CA VAL A 298 5.97 17.30 7.13
C VAL A 298 6.64 16.94 5.81
N VAL A 299 7.50 15.92 5.79
CA VAL A 299 8.18 15.47 4.57
C VAL A 299 7.17 15.08 3.50
N PHE A 300 6.15 14.29 3.83
CA PHE A 300 5.17 13.83 2.86
C PHE A 300 4.22 14.93 2.36
N ILE A 301 3.92 15.93 3.17
CA ILE A 301 3.23 17.14 2.70
C ILE A 301 4.12 17.92 1.72
N VAL A 302 5.39 18.13 2.07
CA VAL A 302 6.33 18.93 1.24
C VAL A 302 6.53 18.30 -0.13
N VAL A 303 6.76 16.98 -0.18
CA VAL A 303 6.94 16.25 -1.46
C VAL A 303 5.62 15.95 -2.19
N ASN A 304 4.48 16.44 -1.69
CA ASN A 304 3.14 16.18 -2.23
C ASN A 304 2.83 14.67 -2.38
N GLY A 305 3.23 13.90 -1.37
CA GLY A 305 2.99 12.46 -1.31
C GLY A 305 1.56 12.12 -0.90
N ARG A 306 1.18 10.84 -1.06
CA ARG A 306 -0.16 10.38 -0.71
C ARG A 306 -0.36 10.37 0.81
N PHE A 307 -1.56 10.72 1.27
CA PHE A 307 -1.88 10.84 2.70
C PHE A 307 -1.55 9.57 3.50
N TYR A 308 -1.73 8.38 2.91
CA TYR A 308 -1.51 7.11 3.60
C TYR A 308 -0.02 6.75 3.78
N TYR A 309 0.93 7.54 3.27
CA TYR A 309 2.37 7.27 3.43
C TYR A 309 2.83 7.32 4.89
N ALA A 310 2.11 8.04 5.76
CA ALA A 310 2.39 8.05 7.20
C ALA A 310 1.63 6.97 7.99
N ALA A 311 0.80 6.13 7.34
CA ALA A 311 -0.05 5.15 8.02
C ALA A 311 0.76 4.09 8.80
N GLY A 312 2.01 3.80 8.39
CA GLY A 312 2.91 2.91 9.12
C GLY A 312 3.19 3.33 10.56
N MET A 313 2.94 4.60 10.92
CA MET A 313 3.10 5.10 12.29
C MET A 313 1.86 4.86 13.18
N PHE A 314 0.69 4.53 12.61
CA PHE A 314 -0.57 4.46 13.35
C PHE A 314 -0.54 3.45 14.49
N GLY A 315 0.01 2.25 14.26
CA GLY A 315 0.11 1.20 15.29
C GLY A 315 0.86 1.68 16.54
N LEU A 316 1.95 2.44 16.37
CA LEU A 316 2.69 3.04 17.49
C LEU A 316 1.84 4.09 18.22
N LEU A 317 1.16 4.97 17.48
CA LEU A 317 0.38 6.06 18.08
C LEU A 317 -0.80 5.52 18.88
N TRP A 318 -1.54 4.55 18.33
CA TRP A 318 -2.63 3.89 19.06
C TRP A 318 -2.14 3.10 20.28
N ALA A 319 -0.99 2.44 20.17
CA ALA A 319 -0.37 1.78 21.31
C ALA A 319 -0.02 2.77 22.42
N ALA A 320 0.63 3.89 22.10
CA ALA A 320 0.97 4.94 23.06
C ALA A 320 -0.28 5.55 23.71
N ALA A 321 -1.32 5.84 22.90
CA ALA A 321 -2.61 6.32 23.38
C ALA A 321 -3.27 5.35 24.36
N ALA A 322 -3.36 4.06 24.00
CA ALA A 322 -4.01 3.03 24.81
C ALA A 322 -3.30 2.81 26.15
N VAL A 323 -1.96 2.81 26.15
CA VAL A 323 -1.13 2.65 27.37
C VAL A 323 -1.28 3.85 28.31
N HIS A 324 -1.34 5.06 27.76
CA HIS A 324 -1.51 6.26 28.59
C HIS A 324 -2.91 6.34 29.21
N LEU A 325 -3.95 5.99 28.44
CA LEU A 325 -5.35 5.94 28.90
C LEU A 325 -5.63 4.91 30.00
N GLU A 326 -4.73 3.93 30.18
CA GLU A 326 -4.79 3.00 31.30
C GLU A 326 -4.43 3.69 32.63
N HIS A 327 -3.45 4.60 32.59
CA HIS A 327 -2.86 5.20 33.79
C HIS A 327 -3.44 6.57 34.13
N ARG A 328 -4.08 7.23 33.17
CA ARG A 328 -4.78 8.50 33.35
C ARG A 328 -6.20 8.40 32.82
N ARG A 329 -7.15 8.82 33.64
CA ARG A 329 -8.53 8.98 33.18
C ARG A 329 -8.58 10.08 32.11
N PRO A 330 -9.22 9.83 30.96
CA PRO A 330 -9.46 10.88 29.97
C PRO A 330 -10.27 12.02 30.59
N ALA A 331 -10.11 13.24 30.04
CA ALA A 331 -10.90 14.38 30.49
C ALA A 331 -12.40 14.14 30.23
N LEU A 332 -13.25 14.80 31.03
CA LEU A 332 -14.70 14.57 31.06
C LEU A 332 -15.36 14.63 29.67
N TRP A 333 -14.86 15.50 28.78
CA TRP A 333 -15.42 15.75 27.44
C TRP A 333 -15.06 14.70 26.38
N TRP A 334 -14.04 13.86 26.60
CA TRP A 334 -13.63 12.80 25.65
C TRP A 334 -13.49 11.41 26.28
N ARG A 335 -13.92 11.23 27.53
CA ARG A 335 -13.87 9.93 28.23
C ARG A 335 -14.68 8.80 27.59
N TRP A 336 -15.62 9.15 26.71
CA TRP A 336 -16.43 8.20 25.96
C TRP A 336 -15.65 7.59 24.78
N VAL A 337 -14.66 8.29 24.20
CA VAL A 337 -13.90 7.86 23.01
C VAL A 337 -13.22 6.49 23.15
N PRO A 338 -12.55 6.13 24.27
CA PRO A 338 -11.89 4.83 24.41
C PRO A 338 -12.83 3.71 24.93
N THR A 339 -14.15 3.87 24.81
CA THR A 339 -15.13 2.87 25.22
C THR A 339 -15.49 1.94 24.07
N TRP A 340 -15.81 0.67 24.38
CA TRP A 340 -16.17 -0.34 23.38
C TRP A 340 -17.33 0.07 22.45
N PRO A 341 -18.40 0.73 22.91
CA PRO A 341 -19.43 1.24 22.01
C PRO A 341 -18.90 2.16 20.91
N VAL A 342 -17.93 3.02 21.20
CA VAL A 342 -17.33 3.92 20.21
C VAL A 342 -16.47 3.15 19.21
N PHE A 343 -15.74 2.12 19.65
CA PHE A 343 -15.03 1.23 18.73
C PHE A 343 -16.01 0.54 17.77
N VAL A 344 -17.15 0.06 18.28
CA VAL A 344 -18.19 -0.58 17.45
C VAL A 344 -18.79 0.43 16.47
N LEU A 345 -19.16 1.63 16.91
CA LEU A 345 -19.68 2.67 16.02
C LEU A 345 -18.66 3.10 14.96
N SER A 346 -17.39 3.22 15.34
CA SER A 346 -16.29 3.55 14.42
C SER A 346 -16.08 2.44 13.40
N ALA A 347 -16.24 1.17 13.78
CA ALA A 347 -16.20 0.03 12.87
C ALA A 347 -17.41 0.01 11.92
N LEU A 348 -18.62 0.19 12.44
CA LEU A 348 -19.85 0.25 11.64
C LEU A 348 -19.82 1.38 10.61
N TYR A 349 -19.16 2.49 10.94
CA TYR A 349 -18.92 3.57 9.99
C TYR A 349 -17.80 3.21 9.01
N SER A 350 -16.61 2.82 9.49
CA SER A 350 -15.41 2.72 8.65
C SER A 350 -15.41 1.52 7.71
N LEU A 351 -15.98 0.38 8.13
CA LEU A 351 -15.91 -0.87 7.35
C LEU A 351 -16.70 -0.81 6.04
N PRO A 352 -17.92 -0.22 5.96
CA PRO A 352 -18.61 -0.03 4.67
C PRO A 352 -17.85 0.86 3.67
N TYR A 353 -17.12 1.89 4.14
CA TYR A 353 -16.25 2.70 3.27
C TYR A 353 -14.94 2.01 2.90
N ALA A 354 -14.57 0.94 3.60
CA ALA A 354 -13.31 0.25 3.40
C ALA A 354 -13.47 -1.06 2.61
N LEU A 355 -14.58 -1.77 2.76
CA LEU A 355 -14.76 -3.13 2.25
C LEU A 355 -15.93 -3.25 1.27
N PRO A 356 -15.86 -4.20 0.31
CA PRO A 356 -16.91 -4.44 -0.67
C PRO A 356 -18.10 -5.21 -0.05
N VAL A 357 -18.83 -4.56 0.85
CA VAL A 357 -19.94 -5.19 1.58
C VAL A 357 -21.24 -5.22 0.78
N TRP A 358 -21.33 -4.40 -0.27
CA TRP A 358 -22.53 -4.26 -1.09
C TRP A 358 -22.49 -5.13 -2.35
N PRO A 359 -23.64 -5.57 -2.87
CA PRO A 359 -23.72 -6.07 -4.24
C PRO A 359 -23.37 -4.96 -5.24
N VAL A 360 -22.72 -5.31 -6.36
CA VAL A 360 -22.35 -4.33 -7.41
C VAL A 360 -23.57 -3.53 -7.89
N GLN A 361 -24.68 -4.21 -8.16
CA GLN A 361 -25.90 -3.60 -8.66
C GLN A 361 -26.44 -2.52 -7.71
N TRP A 362 -26.29 -2.74 -6.40
CA TRP A 362 -26.72 -1.77 -5.39
C TRP A 362 -25.89 -0.50 -5.43
N LEU A 363 -24.59 -0.58 -5.73
CA LEU A 363 -23.73 0.60 -5.93
C LEU A 363 -24.11 1.40 -7.18
N VAL A 364 -24.62 0.74 -8.22
CA VAL A 364 -25.12 1.43 -9.42
C VAL A 364 -26.42 2.19 -9.11
N GLU A 365 -27.30 1.58 -8.33
CA GLU A 365 -28.60 2.18 -7.94
C GLU A 365 -28.45 3.26 -6.86
N HIS A 366 -27.44 3.15 -5.99
CA HIS A 366 -27.19 4.04 -4.85
C HIS A 366 -25.73 4.54 -4.88
N PRO A 367 -25.37 5.44 -5.80
CA PRO A 367 -23.98 5.88 -5.98
C PRO A 367 -23.42 6.62 -4.74
N ASP A 368 -24.28 7.25 -3.95
CA ASP A 368 -23.91 7.97 -2.72
C ASP A 368 -23.70 7.04 -1.51
N ALA A 369 -23.95 5.75 -1.67
CA ALA A 369 -23.78 4.81 -0.58
C ALA A 369 -22.31 4.68 -0.17
N PRO A 370 -22.01 4.42 1.12
CA PRO A 370 -20.65 4.17 1.58
C PRO A 370 -20.00 2.99 0.85
N HIS A 371 -18.90 3.23 0.13
CA HIS A 371 -18.17 2.17 -0.58
C HIS A 371 -16.66 2.45 -0.63
N PRO A 372 -15.83 1.41 -0.85
CA PRO A 372 -14.40 1.59 -1.10
C PRO A 372 -14.14 2.50 -2.30
N ALA A 373 -13.15 3.38 -2.19
CA ALA A 373 -12.84 4.38 -3.22
C ALA A 373 -12.63 3.79 -4.64
N TYR A 374 -12.14 2.55 -4.73
CA TYR A 374 -11.88 1.87 -6.01
C TYR A 374 -12.88 0.75 -6.32
N ALA A 375 -13.96 0.60 -5.56
CA ALA A 375 -14.89 -0.53 -5.70
C ALA A 375 -15.48 -0.66 -7.11
N VAL A 376 -15.85 0.46 -7.74
CA VAL A 376 -16.41 0.46 -9.11
C VAL A 376 -15.36 0.15 -10.18
N GLU A 377 -14.10 0.47 -9.90
CA GLU A 377 -12.96 0.22 -10.81
C GLU A 377 -12.56 -1.26 -10.84
N GLU A 378 -12.94 -2.06 -9.85
CA GLU A 378 -12.71 -3.51 -9.83
C GLU A 378 -13.69 -4.30 -10.71
N VAL A 379 -14.71 -3.64 -11.27
CA VAL A 379 -15.80 -4.30 -12.01
C VAL A 379 -15.61 -4.18 -13.52
N GLY A 380 -15.92 -5.25 -14.26
CA GLY A 380 -16.08 -5.20 -15.72
C GLY A 380 -14.83 -5.57 -16.53
N TRP A 381 -13.76 -6.08 -15.90
CA TRP A 381 -12.56 -6.53 -16.63
C TRP A 381 -12.82 -7.62 -17.69
N PRO A 382 -13.64 -8.66 -17.43
CA PRO A 382 -13.99 -9.62 -18.47
C PRO A 382 -14.78 -8.98 -19.62
N ASP A 383 -15.72 -8.08 -19.30
CA ASP A 383 -16.55 -7.39 -20.30
C ASP A 383 -15.70 -6.44 -21.18
N LEU A 384 -14.66 -5.82 -20.60
CA LEU A 384 -13.64 -5.06 -21.33
C LEU A 384 -12.92 -5.97 -22.31
N ALA A 385 -12.45 -7.14 -21.87
CA ALA A 385 -11.78 -8.09 -22.74
C ALA A 385 -12.72 -8.63 -23.85
N ASP A 386 -14.00 -8.85 -23.55
CA ASP A 386 -15.02 -9.23 -24.53
C ASP A 386 -15.24 -8.14 -25.59
N SER A 387 -15.30 -6.88 -25.18
CA SER A 387 -15.45 -5.73 -26.08
C SER A 387 -14.26 -5.63 -27.05
N VAL A 388 -13.05 -5.80 -26.53
CA VAL A 388 -11.80 -5.79 -27.32
C VAL A 388 -11.72 -7.01 -28.25
N ALA A 389 -12.08 -8.20 -27.78
CA ALA A 389 -12.14 -9.41 -28.59
C ALA A 389 -13.17 -9.31 -29.72
N GLY A 390 -14.31 -8.69 -29.46
CA GLY A 390 -15.30 -8.35 -30.48
C GLY A 390 -14.73 -7.46 -31.58
N ALA A 391 -14.06 -6.36 -31.19
CA ALA A 391 -13.40 -5.46 -32.14
C ALA A 391 -12.29 -6.15 -32.94
N TYR A 392 -11.48 -6.99 -32.29
CA TYR A 392 -10.40 -7.74 -32.92
C TYR A 392 -10.90 -8.77 -33.94
N ARG A 393 -11.97 -9.51 -33.62
CA ARG A 393 -12.58 -10.48 -34.54
C ARG A 393 -13.23 -9.85 -35.77
N LEU A 394 -13.61 -8.57 -35.70
CA LEU A 394 -14.16 -7.84 -36.84
C LEU A 394 -13.08 -7.30 -37.80
N LEU A 395 -11.81 -7.42 -37.46
CA LEU A 395 -10.72 -7.05 -38.36
C LEU A 395 -10.63 -8.03 -39.55
N PRO A 396 -10.28 -7.54 -40.75
CA PRO A 396 -9.97 -8.38 -41.90
C PRO A 396 -8.91 -9.44 -41.55
N PRO A 397 -9.01 -10.69 -42.02
CA PRO A 397 -8.08 -11.75 -41.64
C PRO A 397 -6.60 -11.39 -41.83
N GLY A 398 -6.23 -10.77 -42.96
CA GLY A 398 -4.85 -10.37 -43.23
C GLY A 398 -4.34 -9.19 -42.39
N GLU A 399 -5.22 -8.39 -41.78
CA GLU A 399 -4.82 -7.33 -40.84
C GLU A 399 -4.72 -7.83 -39.41
N ARG A 400 -5.53 -8.83 -39.06
CA ARG A 400 -5.63 -9.37 -37.70
C ARG A 400 -4.27 -9.84 -37.19
N ASP A 401 -3.54 -10.58 -38.03
CA ASP A 401 -2.23 -11.13 -37.67
C ASP A 401 -1.14 -10.04 -37.53
N HIS A 402 -1.37 -8.85 -38.09
CA HIS A 402 -0.46 -7.68 -38.03
C HIS A 402 -1.00 -6.58 -37.09
N THR A 403 -1.96 -6.91 -36.24
CA THR A 403 -2.57 -5.96 -35.31
C THR A 403 -2.00 -6.11 -33.91
N ALA A 404 -1.36 -5.05 -33.41
CA ALA A 404 -0.97 -4.95 -32.00
C ALA A 404 -2.14 -4.46 -31.13
N LEU A 405 -2.25 -4.99 -29.92
CA LEU A 405 -3.20 -4.52 -28.91
C LEU A 405 -2.49 -3.57 -27.95
N VAL A 406 -2.88 -2.29 -27.94
CA VAL A 406 -2.25 -1.26 -27.11
C VAL A 406 -3.29 -0.62 -26.20
N THR A 407 -3.01 -0.45 -24.92
CA THR A 407 -3.90 0.30 -24.01
C THR A 407 -3.26 1.60 -23.56
N ALA A 408 -4.08 2.61 -23.25
CA ALA A 408 -3.60 3.85 -22.65
C ALA A 408 -3.03 3.62 -21.23
N GLY A 409 -3.76 2.85 -20.40
CA GLY A 409 -3.42 2.60 -19.01
C GLY A 409 -3.00 1.16 -18.74
N TYR A 410 -2.10 1.00 -17.78
CA TYR A 410 -1.58 -0.29 -17.32
C TYR A 410 -2.66 -1.18 -16.68
N TRP A 411 -3.73 -0.61 -16.12
CA TRP A 411 -4.88 -1.37 -15.62
C TRP A 411 -5.60 -2.15 -16.74
N GLN A 412 -5.92 -1.48 -17.86
CA GLN A 412 -6.55 -2.14 -19.00
C GLN A 412 -5.61 -3.15 -19.66
N ALA A 413 -4.31 -2.87 -19.75
CA ALA A 413 -3.35 -3.85 -20.26
C ALA A 413 -3.25 -5.08 -19.36
N GLY A 414 -3.20 -4.90 -18.03
CA GLY A 414 -3.24 -6.01 -17.08
C GLY A 414 -4.54 -6.83 -17.19
N ALA A 415 -5.68 -6.18 -17.42
CA ALA A 415 -6.94 -6.87 -17.67
C ALA A 415 -6.88 -7.73 -18.94
N LEU A 416 -6.33 -7.20 -20.03
CA LEU A 416 -6.19 -7.92 -21.30
C LEU A 416 -5.15 -9.04 -21.20
N ASP A 417 -4.07 -8.86 -20.46
CA ASP A 417 -3.09 -9.92 -20.17
C ASP A 417 -3.70 -11.07 -19.34
N ARG A 418 -4.64 -10.77 -18.44
CA ARG A 418 -5.35 -11.78 -17.64
C ARG A 418 -6.45 -12.49 -18.42
N TYR A 419 -7.31 -11.74 -19.10
CA TYR A 419 -8.58 -12.25 -19.66
C TYR A 419 -8.57 -12.41 -21.18
N GLY A 420 -7.58 -11.84 -21.87
CA GLY A 420 -7.42 -11.91 -23.32
C GLY A 420 -7.04 -13.27 -23.87
N PRO A 421 -6.16 -14.08 -23.21
CA PRO A 421 -5.80 -15.40 -23.73
C PRO A 421 -7.00 -16.35 -23.88
N GLU A 422 -7.97 -16.29 -22.95
CA GLU A 422 -9.21 -17.07 -23.03
C GLU A 422 -10.15 -16.62 -24.19
N ARG A 423 -9.80 -15.52 -24.88
CA ARG A 423 -10.57 -14.88 -25.96
C ARG A 423 -9.80 -14.83 -27.27
N ASP A 424 -8.68 -15.54 -27.38
CA ASP A 424 -7.77 -15.55 -28.53
C ASP A 424 -7.23 -14.15 -28.90
N LEU A 425 -7.10 -13.27 -27.90
CA LEU A 425 -6.45 -11.97 -28.09
C LEU A 425 -4.93 -12.12 -28.06
N PRO A 426 -4.20 -11.36 -28.90
CA PRO A 426 -2.76 -11.26 -28.80
C PRO A 426 -2.33 -10.55 -27.51
N GLU A 427 -1.04 -10.62 -27.21
CA GLU A 427 -0.43 -9.91 -26.08
C GLU A 427 -0.74 -8.41 -26.12
N ALA A 428 -1.12 -7.86 -24.96
CA ALA A 428 -1.40 -6.44 -24.79
C ALA A 428 -0.14 -5.67 -24.40
N TYR A 429 0.02 -4.47 -24.95
CA TYR A 429 1.10 -3.54 -24.65
C TYR A 429 0.53 -2.26 -24.04
N SER A 430 1.29 -1.59 -23.18
CA SER A 430 0.92 -0.26 -22.70
C SER A 430 2.14 0.61 -22.50
N PRO A 431 2.09 1.90 -22.87
CA PRO A 431 3.17 2.82 -22.58
C PRO A 431 3.13 3.37 -21.15
N SER A 432 2.13 2.97 -20.34
CA SER A 432 1.93 3.44 -18.98
C SER A 432 2.83 2.70 -17.97
N ARG A 433 3.48 3.50 -17.12
CA ARG A 433 4.30 3.10 -15.96
C ARG A 433 5.28 1.98 -16.28
N GLY A 434 5.32 0.94 -15.44
CA GLY A 434 6.23 -0.19 -15.62
C GLY A 434 5.83 -1.13 -16.75
N PHE A 435 4.58 -1.09 -17.22
CA PHE A 435 4.13 -1.93 -18.34
C PHE A 435 4.92 -1.63 -19.63
N TRP A 436 5.38 -0.38 -19.80
CA TRP A 436 6.24 0.02 -20.94
C TRP A 436 7.53 -0.82 -21.06
N TYR A 437 8.02 -1.36 -19.94
CA TYR A 437 9.27 -2.13 -19.88
C TYR A 437 9.09 -3.62 -20.22
N PHE A 438 7.86 -4.13 -20.34
CA PHE A 438 7.62 -5.55 -20.64
C PHE A 438 7.86 -5.88 -22.10
N GLY A 439 7.83 -4.89 -22.98
CA GLY A 439 8.14 -5.04 -24.38
C GLY A 439 7.52 -3.95 -25.23
N ARG A 440 7.66 -4.13 -26.54
CA ARG A 440 7.02 -3.31 -27.56
C ARG A 440 6.46 -4.22 -28.65
N PRO A 441 5.45 -3.77 -29.41
CA PRO A 441 4.98 -4.54 -30.56
C PRO A 441 6.08 -4.83 -31.59
N ALA A 442 5.94 -5.96 -32.28
CA ALA A 442 6.86 -6.39 -33.33
C ALA A 442 6.82 -5.45 -34.55
N ASN A 443 7.93 -5.40 -35.31
CA ASN A 443 8.10 -4.43 -36.41
C ASN A 443 7.21 -4.67 -37.63
N ASP A 444 6.60 -5.84 -37.75
CA ASP A 444 5.60 -6.23 -38.74
C ASP A 444 4.17 -5.80 -38.36
N MET A 445 3.93 -5.46 -37.09
CA MET A 445 2.65 -4.92 -36.63
C MET A 445 2.45 -3.49 -37.16
N ASP A 446 1.63 -3.33 -38.19
CA ASP A 446 1.35 -2.04 -38.87
C ASP A 446 -0.01 -1.43 -38.49
N THR A 447 -0.82 -2.21 -37.78
CA THR A 447 -2.16 -1.88 -37.31
C THR A 447 -2.20 -1.96 -35.78
N VAL A 448 -2.99 -1.09 -35.15
CA VAL A 448 -3.18 -1.08 -33.71
C VAL A 448 -4.65 -1.03 -33.36
N LEU A 449 -5.08 -1.93 -32.47
CA LEU A 449 -6.28 -1.70 -31.66
C LEU A 449 -5.88 -1.00 -30.38
N PHE A 450 -6.16 0.30 -30.31
CA PHE A 450 -5.84 1.12 -29.16
C PHE A 450 -7.06 1.30 -28.26
N VAL A 451 -6.95 0.87 -27.00
CA VAL A 451 -7.98 1.00 -25.97
C VAL A 451 -7.65 2.21 -25.09
N GLY A 452 -8.35 3.32 -25.30
CA GLY A 452 -8.02 4.56 -24.60
C GLY A 452 -8.85 5.75 -25.04
N ARG A 453 -8.95 6.77 -24.17
CA ARG A 453 -9.74 7.98 -24.43
C ARG A 453 -9.07 8.91 -25.45
N ASP A 454 -7.76 9.05 -25.36
CA ASP A 454 -6.98 9.95 -26.21
C ASP A 454 -5.94 9.15 -27.04
N PRO A 455 -6.16 8.95 -28.35
CA PRO A 455 -5.20 8.29 -29.22
C PRO A 455 -4.11 9.25 -29.70
N SER A 456 -4.16 10.56 -29.37
CA SER A 456 -3.37 11.60 -30.05
C SER A 456 -1.88 11.31 -30.05
N LYS A 457 -1.31 10.79 -28.95
CA LYS A 457 0.12 10.43 -28.91
C LYS A 457 0.49 9.35 -29.94
N LEU A 458 -0.40 8.38 -30.17
CA LEU A 458 -0.19 7.28 -31.10
C LEU A 458 -0.59 7.68 -32.53
N ALA A 459 -1.73 8.37 -32.68
CA ALA A 459 -2.36 8.70 -33.96
C ALA A 459 -1.49 9.51 -34.91
N LYS A 460 -0.60 10.39 -34.41
CA LYS A 460 0.37 11.12 -35.24
C LYS A 460 1.34 10.23 -36.02
N HIS A 461 1.49 8.96 -35.62
CA HIS A 461 2.38 8.01 -36.27
C HIS A 461 1.63 6.99 -37.16
N PHE A 462 0.35 7.25 -37.46
CA PHE A 462 -0.49 6.39 -38.30
C PHE A 462 -1.23 7.23 -39.33
N GLN A 463 -1.53 6.64 -40.50
CA GLN A 463 -2.26 7.32 -41.57
C GLN A 463 -3.74 7.55 -41.24
N SER A 464 -4.34 6.68 -40.42
CA SER A 464 -5.76 6.74 -40.05
C SER A 464 -5.95 6.31 -38.60
N ALA A 465 -6.87 6.97 -37.90
CA ALA A 465 -7.35 6.59 -36.58
C ALA A 465 -8.88 6.68 -36.57
N LYS A 466 -9.57 5.56 -36.32
CA LYS A 466 -11.04 5.48 -36.30
C LYS A 466 -11.52 4.73 -35.07
N VAL A 467 -12.55 5.22 -34.41
CA VAL A 467 -13.24 4.46 -33.38
C VAL A 467 -14.01 3.32 -34.06
N VAL A 468 -13.76 2.08 -33.64
CA VAL A 468 -14.41 0.88 -34.18
C VAL A 468 -15.36 0.22 -33.18
N ALA A 469 -15.14 0.44 -31.90
CA ALA A 469 -16.00 -0.03 -30.83
C ALA A 469 -15.83 0.84 -29.58
N ARG A 470 -16.62 0.56 -28.54
CA ARG A 470 -16.46 1.13 -27.20
C ARG A 470 -16.53 0.00 -26.18
N VAL A 471 -15.73 0.11 -25.15
CA VAL A 471 -15.81 -0.77 -23.98
C VAL A 471 -17.12 -0.51 -23.26
N ASP A 472 -17.80 -1.59 -22.88
CA ASP A 472 -18.94 -1.53 -21.97
C ASP A 472 -18.77 -2.59 -20.86
N ASN A 473 -19.58 -2.47 -19.81
CA ASN A 473 -19.72 -3.51 -18.81
C ASN A 473 -21.21 -3.81 -18.60
N ARG A 474 -21.54 -5.10 -18.52
CA ARG A 474 -22.94 -5.57 -18.54
C ARG A 474 -23.78 -5.09 -17.35
N LEU A 475 -23.11 -4.68 -16.28
CA LEU A 475 -23.72 -4.18 -15.05
C LEU A 475 -23.97 -2.66 -15.07
N GLY A 476 -23.56 -1.97 -16.14
CA GLY A 476 -23.76 -0.52 -16.27
C GLY A 476 -23.01 0.31 -15.23
N VAL A 477 -21.94 -0.23 -14.64
CA VAL A 477 -21.13 0.43 -13.61
C VAL A 477 -20.39 1.62 -14.23
N PRO A 478 -20.51 2.83 -13.67
CA PRO A 478 -19.85 4.02 -14.18
C PRO A 478 -18.37 4.07 -13.75
N ASN A 479 -17.54 3.17 -14.28
CA ASN A 479 -16.09 3.14 -14.02
C ASN A 479 -15.28 3.85 -15.11
N SER A 480 -13.98 4.00 -14.89
CA SER A 480 -13.05 4.68 -15.81
C SER A 480 -13.04 4.09 -17.23
N SER A 481 -13.26 2.78 -17.34
CA SER A 481 -13.19 2.01 -18.58
C SER A 481 -14.49 2.00 -19.38
N ARG A 482 -15.64 2.28 -18.76
CA ARG A 482 -16.92 2.30 -19.47
C ARG A 482 -16.95 3.42 -20.52
N ASN A 483 -17.50 3.10 -21.69
CA ASN A 483 -17.54 3.95 -22.88
C ASN A 483 -16.16 4.33 -23.44
N MET A 484 -15.08 3.72 -22.94
CA MET A 484 -13.73 3.96 -23.45
C MET A 484 -13.66 3.53 -24.93
N PRO A 485 -13.24 4.41 -25.84
CA PRO A 485 -13.17 4.06 -27.25
C PRO A 485 -12.09 3.01 -27.52
N ILE A 486 -12.41 2.11 -28.44
CA ILE A 486 -11.46 1.19 -29.08
C ILE A 486 -11.20 1.75 -30.47
N TRP A 487 -9.98 2.21 -30.69
CA TRP A 487 -9.54 2.81 -31.94
C TRP A 487 -8.83 1.77 -32.80
N ARG A 488 -9.12 1.75 -34.08
CA ARG A 488 -8.30 1.10 -35.10
C ARG A 488 -7.40 2.15 -35.74
N LEU A 489 -6.10 1.99 -35.57
CA LEU A 489 -5.09 2.82 -36.21
C LEU A 489 -4.39 1.99 -37.28
N THR A 490 -4.25 2.52 -38.49
CA THR A 490 -3.70 1.78 -39.64
C THR A 490 -2.65 2.60 -40.39
N GLY A 491 -1.73 1.90 -41.05
CA GLY A 491 -0.67 2.51 -41.84
C GLY A 491 0.37 3.19 -40.97
N ARG A 492 1.02 2.43 -40.08
CA ARG A 492 2.11 2.92 -39.22
C ARG A 492 3.22 3.58 -40.06
N LEU A 493 3.59 4.80 -39.70
CA LEU A 493 4.56 5.65 -40.41
C LEU A 493 5.99 5.41 -39.92
N ASP A 494 6.18 5.24 -38.60
CA ASP A 494 7.49 5.11 -37.97
C ASP A 494 7.71 3.71 -37.42
N ALA A 495 8.97 3.23 -37.44
CA ALA A 495 9.35 1.97 -36.78
C ALA A 495 8.98 1.97 -35.29
N TRP A 496 8.52 0.84 -34.75
CA TRP A 496 8.21 0.71 -33.32
C TRP A 496 9.40 1.04 -32.41
N SER A 497 10.64 0.84 -32.88
CA SER A 497 11.86 1.23 -32.15
C SER A 497 12.03 2.74 -31.97
N VAL A 498 11.46 3.54 -32.87
CA VAL A 498 11.49 5.02 -32.83
C VAL A 498 10.25 5.55 -32.11
N LEU A 499 9.09 4.94 -32.38
CA LEU A 499 7.80 5.36 -31.86
C LEU A 499 7.61 5.00 -30.37
N TRP A 500 7.92 3.77 -29.95
CA TRP A 500 7.63 3.28 -28.59
C TRP A 500 8.29 4.12 -27.47
N PRO A 501 9.55 4.57 -27.59
CA PRO A 501 10.16 5.45 -26.59
C PRO A 501 9.43 6.79 -26.42
N GLN A 502 8.76 7.32 -27.46
CA GLN A 502 8.05 8.59 -27.42
C GLN A 502 6.69 8.49 -26.71
N LEU A 503 6.17 7.27 -26.54
CA LEU A 503 4.87 7.05 -25.90
C LEU A 503 4.97 6.94 -24.38
N LYS A 504 6.16 6.64 -23.85
CA LYS A 504 6.40 6.37 -22.42
C LYS A 504 5.71 7.42 -21.53
N ASP A 505 4.89 6.95 -20.61
CA ASP A 505 4.17 7.80 -19.66
C ASP A 505 4.23 7.19 -18.26
N LEU A 506 4.66 7.96 -17.26
CA LEU A 506 4.70 7.49 -15.87
C LEU A 506 3.38 7.74 -15.12
N LYS A 507 2.39 8.36 -15.76
CA LYS A 507 1.06 8.52 -15.20
C LYS A 507 0.31 7.19 -15.11
N ALA A 508 -0.49 7.05 -14.05
CA ALA A 508 -1.42 5.94 -13.88
C ALA A 508 -2.48 5.89 -14.99
#